data_AF-A0A812V211-F1
#
_entry.id   AF-A0A812V211-F1
#
_cell.length_a   1.000
_cell.length_b   1.000
_cell.length_c   1.000
_cell.angle_alpha   90.00
_cell.angle_beta   90.00
_cell.angle_gamma   90.00
#
_symmetry.space_group_name_H-M   'P 1'
#
loop_
_entity.id
_entity.type
_entity.pdbx_description
1 polymer ?
#
loop_
_entity_poly.entity_id
_entity_poly.type
_entity_poly.pdbx_seq_one_letter_code
_entity_poly.pdbx_strand_id
1 'polypeptide(L)'
;MPAMPRSPVPLTLSELLPPSASATETSAVSWRVINPSAKFKASCGFPLVSPQLSTPLLDDFRVIFAPGSAWATQSKGAKKKEMACNKAAPLYGSLQIKFLSDDPVIRDLKLFFTIGSMRLGPFRTTPERSTSELCELPVDWRRLVDKADTSFAVTVEME
;
A
#
# COMPACT_ATOMS: atom_id res chain seq x y z
N MET A 1 58.72 19.84 53.63
CA MET A 1 58.58 20.09 52.17
C MET A 1 57.10 20.02 51.82
N PRO A 2 56.49 21.07 51.25
CA PRO A 2 55.08 21.10 50.87
C PRO A 2 54.86 20.74 49.39
N ALA A 3 53.57 20.55 49.05
CA ALA A 3 52.93 20.44 47.73
C ALA A 3 52.81 19.04 47.08
N MET A 4 51.58 18.56 46.88
CA MET A 4 50.78 18.93 45.70
C MET A 4 49.27 18.66 45.92
N PRO A 5 48.37 19.55 45.45
CA PRO A 5 46.93 19.29 45.41
C PRO A 5 46.56 18.48 44.16
N ARG A 6 45.72 17.46 44.35
CA ARG A 6 45.12 16.65 43.27
C ARG A 6 44.04 17.47 42.56
N SER A 7 44.21 17.66 41.26
CA SER A 7 43.22 18.33 40.40
C SER A 7 41.96 17.46 40.24
N PRO A 8 40.74 18.02 40.32
CA PRO A 8 39.51 17.30 40.04
C PRO A 8 39.29 17.14 38.53
N VAL A 9 38.95 15.91 38.13
CA VAL A 9 38.59 15.55 36.75
C VAL A 9 37.22 16.17 36.42
N PRO A 10 37.07 16.90 35.30
CA PRO A 10 35.77 17.38 34.86
C PRO A 10 34.94 16.21 34.30
N LEU A 11 33.79 15.93 34.92
CA LEU A 11 32.78 15.02 34.38
C LEU A 11 32.10 15.71 33.19
N THR A 12 32.27 15.17 32.00
CA THR A 12 31.60 15.62 30.76
C THR A 12 30.10 15.34 30.83
N LEU A 13 29.33 16.42 30.99
CA LEU A 13 27.86 16.47 31.10
C LEU A 13 27.18 16.44 29.71
N SER A 14 27.61 15.54 28.81
CA SER A 14 27.14 15.50 27.42
C SER A 14 26.07 14.43 27.14
N GLU A 15 25.60 13.70 28.14
CA GLU A 15 24.72 12.53 27.94
C GLU A 15 23.28 12.74 28.48
N LEU A 16 22.76 13.96 28.32
CA LEU A 16 21.35 14.29 28.62
C LEU A 16 20.69 14.91 27.39
N LEU A 17 20.62 14.14 26.31
CA LEU A 17 19.61 14.36 25.27
C LEU A 17 18.44 13.41 25.55
N PRO A 18 17.21 13.91 25.78
CA PRO A 18 16.05 13.05 25.68
C PRO A 18 15.97 12.52 24.24
N PRO A 19 15.60 11.24 24.00
CA PRO A 19 15.21 10.79 22.67
C PRO A 19 13.91 11.48 22.29
N SER A 20 14.03 12.74 21.87
CA SER A 20 12.95 13.54 21.34
C SER A 20 12.70 13.07 19.92
N ALA A 21 11.41 12.88 19.60
CA ALA A 21 10.86 12.27 18.40
C ALA A 21 10.88 10.73 18.39
N SER A 22 9.80 10.14 18.91
CA SER A 22 9.28 8.87 18.42
C SER A 22 8.99 9.02 16.93
N ALA A 23 10.01 8.82 16.09
CA ALA A 23 9.85 8.77 14.64
C ALA A 23 8.91 7.60 14.34
N THR A 24 7.69 7.90 13.93
CA THR A 24 6.77 6.89 13.39
C THR A 24 7.45 6.33 12.16
N GLU A 25 7.94 5.09 12.25
CA GLU A 25 8.56 4.40 11.13
C GLU A 25 7.54 4.36 9.99
N THR A 26 7.81 5.10 8.92
CA THR A 26 6.97 5.10 7.72
C THR A 26 7.70 4.31 6.66
N SER A 27 7.00 3.36 6.04
CA SER A 27 7.56 2.57 4.93
C SER A 27 6.66 2.59 3.71
N ALA A 28 7.27 2.57 2.53
CA ALA A 28 6.55 2.59 1.28
C ALA A 28 7.16 1.65 0.24
N VAL A 29 6.31 1.00 -0.55
CA VAL A 29 6.70 0.19 -1.70
C VAL A 29 5.79 0.46 -2.89
N SER A 30 6.35 0.51 -4.10
CA SER A 30 5.59 0.84 -5.31
C SER A 30 5.52 -0.33 -6.29
N TRP A 31 4.32 -0.57 -6.81
CA TRP A 31 4.04 -1.52 -7.87
C TRP A 31 3.60 -0.79 -9.14
N ARG A 32 4.38 -0.96 -10.22
CA ARG A 32 4.06 -0.41 -11.54
C ARG A 32 3.38 -1.45 -12.42
N VAL A 33 2.21 -1.09 -12.95
CA VAL A 33 1.43 -1.85 -13.93
C VAL A 33 1.58 -1.20 -15.30
N ILE A 34 2.32 -1.86 -16.18
CA ILE A 34 2.45 -1.43 -17.59
C ILE A 34 1.22 -1.91 -18.37
N ASN A 35 0.65 -1.03 -19.20
CA ASN A 35 -0.47 -1.32 -20.08
C ASN A 35 -1.68 -2.00 -19.38
N PRO A 36 -2.21 -1.43 -18.27
CA PRO A 36 -3.29 -2.04 -17.50
C PRO A 36 -4.52 -2.39 -18.36
N SER A 37 -4.90 -1.53 -19.31
CA SER A 37 -6.00 -1.79 -20.24
C SER A 37 -5.80 -3.05 -21.08
N ALA A 38 -4.59 -3.29 -21.58
CA ALA A 38 -4.29 -4.49 -22.36
C ALA A 38 -4.30 -5.73 -21.46
N LYS A 39 -3.75 -5.62 -20.24
CA LYS A 39 -3.75 -6.70 -19.24
C LYS A 39 -5.16 -7.10 -18.85
N PHE A 40 -6.05 -6.15 -18.58
CA PHE A 40 -7.45 -6.46 -18.26
C PHE A 40 -8.21 -7.06 -19.44
N LYS A 41 -7.92 -6.63 -20.68
CA LYS A 41 -8.49 -7.29 -21.87
C LYS A 41 -8.02 -8.75 -21.96
N ALA A 42 -6.72 -8.99 -21.80
CA ALA A 42 -6.14 -10.32 -21.86
C ALA A 42 -6.62 -11.22 -20.70
N SER A 43 -6.84 -10.65 -19.52
CA SER A 43 -7.39 -11.34 -18.35
C SER A 43 -8.92 -11.37 -18.33
N CYS A 44 -9.62 -10.99 -19.40
CA CYS A 44 -11.09 -10.97 -19.43
C CYS A 44 -11.74 -10.21 -18.25
N GLY A 45 -11.10 -9.16 -17.75
CA GLY A 45 -11.55 -8.36 -16.61
C GLY A 45 -11.21 -8.92 -15.23
N PHE A 46 -10.45 -10.04 -15.14
CA PHE A 46 -9.96 -10.53 -13.85
C PHE A 46 -8.99 -9.50 -13.20
N PRO A 47 -9.02 -9.36 -11.86
CA PRO A 47 -8.11 -8.49 -11.14
C PRO A 47 -6.63 -8.79 -11.44
N LEU A 48 -5.82 -7.75 -11.52
CA LEU A 48 -4.37 -7.86 -11.62
C LEU A 48 -3.81 -8.03 -10.21
N VAL A 49 -2.79 -8.87 -10.08
CA VAL A 49 -2.12 -9.14 -8.81
C VAL A 49 -0.66 -8.75 -8.96
N SER A 50 -0.12 -8.03 -7.97
CA SER A 50 1.29 -7.66 -7.94
C SER A 50 2.18 -8.90 -7.75
N PRO A 51 3.48 -8.78 -8.06
CA PRO A 51 4.48 -9.63 -7.43
C PRO A 51 4.37 -9.57 -5.91
N GLN A 52 5.02 -10.51 -5.23
CA GLN A 52 5.19 -10.45 -3.78
C GLN A 52 5.99 -9.20 -3.41
N LEU A 53 5.47 -8.45 -2.46
CA LEU A 53 6.06 -7.22 -1.94
C LEU A 53 6.31 -7.40 -0.44
N SER A 54 7.31 -6.67 0.04
CA SER A 54 7.69 -6.62 1.45
C SER A 54 8.11 -5.20 1.80
N THR A 55 7.89 -4.84 3.06
CA THR A 55 8.35 -3.62 3.71
C THR A 55 8.91 -3.97 5.08
N PRO A 56 9.76 -3.13 5.69
CA PRO A 56 10.16 -3.27 7.09
C PRO A 56 9.02 -3.49 8.10
N LEU A 57 7.80 -3.03 7.80
CA LEU A 57 6.64 -3.12 8.69
C LEU A 57 5.72 -4.31 8.39
N LEU A 58 5.75 -4.81 7.16
CA LEU A 58 4.90 -5.90 6.70
C LEU A 58 5.62 -6.70 5.61
N ASP A 59 5.79 -7.99 5.86
CA ASP A 59 6.37 -8.92 4.91
C ASP A 59 5.29 -9.67 4.13
N ASP A 60 5.66 -10.22 2.96
CA ASP A 60 4.86 -11.21 2.24
C ASP A 60 3.41 -10.79 1.94
N PHE A 61 3.23 -9.74 1.15
CA PHE A 61 1.91 -9.32 0.68
C PHE A 61 1.85 -9.10 -0.82
N ARG A 62 0.62 -9.03 -1.35
CA ARG A 62 0.34 -8.66 -2.74
C ARG A 62 -0.75 -7.61 -2.81
N VAL A 63 -0.63 -6.72 -3.77
CA VAL A 63 -1.68 -5.75 -4.12
C VAL A 63 -2.54 -6.35 -5.22
N ILE A 64 -3.85 -6.31 -5.03
CA ILE A 64 -4.87 -6.73 -5.98
C ILE A 64 -5.52 -5.47 -6.53
N PHE A 65 -5.57 -5.35 -7.85
CA PHE A 65 -6.19 -4.24 -8.56
C PHE A 65 -7.32 -4.75 -9.47
N ALA A 66 -8.56 -4.35 -9.19
CA ALA A 66 -9.72 -4.68 -10.00
C ALA A 66 -10.17 -3.48 -10.87
N PRO A 67 -10.60 -3.71 -12.12
CA PRO A 67 -10.83 -2.64 -13.11
C PRO A 67 -12.14 -1.86 -12.91
N GLY A 68 -13.06 -2.35 -12.09
CA GLY A 68 -14.37 -1.76 -11.84
C GLY A 68 -15.40 -2.03 -12.93
N SER A 69 -16.67 -1.74 -12.62
CA SER A 69 -17.79 -2.01 -13.51
C SER A 69 -17.85 -1.06 -14.72
N ALA A 70 -17.37 0.19 -14.59
CA ALA A 70 -17.32 1.16 -15.70
C ALA A 70 -16.35 0.74 -16.82
N TRP A 71 -15.35 -0.09 -16.51
CA TRP A 71 -14.47 -0.66 -17.52
C TRP A 71 -15.15 -1.82 -18.28
N ALA A 72 -15.86 -2.69 -17.55
CA ALA A 72 -16.51 -3.88 -18.09
C ALA A 72 -17.62 -3.53 -19.11
N THR A 73 -18.31 -2.40 -18.93
CA THR A 73 -19.35 -1.95 -19.88
C THR A 73 -18.77 -1.47 -21.22
N GLN A 74 -17.51 -1.03 -21.26
CA GLN A 74 -16.86 -0.54 -22.48
C GLN A 74 -16.12 -1.63 -23.26
N SER A 75 -15.72 -2.72 -22.60
CA SER A 75 -15.13 -3.87 -23.27
C SER A 75 -16.22 -4.70 -23.96
N LYS A 76 -16.52 -4.31 -25.21
CA LYS A 76 -17.40 -5.03 -26.16
C LYS A 76 -16.99 -6.52 -26.26
N GLY A 77 -17.56 -7.38 -25.43
CA GLY A 77 -17.22 -8.80 -25.40
C GLY A 77 -17.34 -9.47 -24.04
N ALA A 78 -17.41 -8.71 -22.95
CA ALA A 78 -17.74 -9.27 -21.64
C ALA A 78 -19.25 -9.61 -21.60
N LYS A 79 -19.62 -10.74 -22.24
CA LYS A 79 -20.91 -11.40 -21.98
C LYS A 79 -21.09 -11.41 -20.47
N LYS A 80 -22.14 -10.74 -19.99
CA LYS A 80 -22.71 -10.80 -18.64
C LYS A 80 -22.23 -12.05 -17.88
N LYS A 81 -21.03 -12.00 -17.30
CA LYS A 81 -20.67 -12.91 -16.23
C LYS A 81 -20.99 -12.10 -15.00
N GLU A 82 -22.29 -12.08 -14.75
CA GLU A 82 -22.89 -11.80 -13.46
C GLU A 82 -22.24 -12.79 -12.49
N MET A 83 -21.01 -12.50 -12.07
CA MET A 83 -20.41 -13.16 -10.93
C MET A 83 -21.17 -12.63 -9.74
N ALA A 84 -22.18 -13.41 -9.38
CA ALA A 84 -22.90 -13.39 -8.13
C ALA A 84 -21.98 -13.01 -6.98
N CYS A 85 -22.04 -11.75 -6.58
CA CYS A 85 -21.79 -11.32 -5.22
C CYS A 85 -22.66 -10.08 -5.03
N ASN A 86 -23.65 -10.18 -4.14
CA ASN A 86 -24.67 -9.19 -3.81
C ASN A 86 -24.12 -7.90 -3.15
N LYS A 87 -22.94 -7.42 -3.56
CA LYS A 87 -22.38 -6.13 -3.19
C LYS A 87 -22.02 -5.40 -4.46
N ALA A 88 -22.57 -4.20 -4.64
CA ALA A 88 -22.35 -3.36 -5.81
C ALA A 88 -20.84 -3.30 -6.11
N ALA A 89 -20.43 -3.84 -7.26
CA ALA A 89 -19.03 -3.85 -7.63
C ALA A 89 -18.52 -2.39 -7.78
N PRO A 90 -17.29 -2.08 -7.35
CA PRO A 90 -16.74 -0.73 -7.41
C PRO A 90 -16.86 -0.15 -8.82
N LEU A 91 -17.35 1.09 -8.92
CA LEU A 91 -17.63 1.72 -10.21
C LEU A 91 -16.35 1.92 -11.02
N TYR A 92 -15.32 2.49 -10.38
CA TYR A 92 -14.09 2.92 -11.03
C TYR A 92 -12.88 2.03 -10.71
N GLY A 93 -13.10 0.87 -10.12
CA GLY A 93 -12.06 -0.07 -9.72
C GLY A 93 -11.76 -0.01 -8.23
N SER A 94 -10.90 -0.92 -7.79
CA SER A 94 -10.53 -1.04 -6.39
C SER A 94 -9.15 -1.63 -6.19
N LEU A 95 -8.55 -1.30 -5.06
CA LEU A 95 -7.31 -1.87 -4.54
C LEU A 95 -7.57 -2.67 -3.27
N GLN A 96 -6.79 -3.71 -3.07
CA GLN A 96 -6.82 -4.50 -1.84
C GLN A 96 -5.44 -5.11 -1.60
N ILE A 97 -5.03 -5.26 -0.34
CA ILE A 97 -3.86 -6.05 0.03
C ILE A 97 -4.31 -7.47 0.37
N LYS A 98 -3.60 -8.46 -0.16
CA LYS A 98 -3.68 -9.85 0.27
C LYS A 98 -2.39 -10.21 1.00
N PHE A 99 -2.51 -10.60 2.25
CA PHE A 99 -1.41 -11.12 3.05
C PHE A 99 -1.16 -12.57 2.65
N LEU A 100 0.11 -12.95 2.48
CA LEU A 100 0.51 -14.31 2.13
C LEU A 100 1.05 -15.07 3.35
N SER A 101 1.55 -14.35 4.36
CA SER A 101 1.96 -14.96 5.62
C SER A 101 0.73 -15.40 6.42
N ASP A 102 0.85 -16.55 7.07
CA ASP A 102 -0.13 -17.05 8.05
C ASP A 102 0.05 -16.37 9.42
N ASP A 103 1.18 -15.69 9.60
CA ASP A 103 1.47 -14.95 10.83
C ASP A 103 0.48 -13.77 10.94
N PRO A 104 -0.34 -13.71 12.01
CA PRO A 104 -1.28 -12.62 12.19
C PRO A 104 -0.50 -11.32 12.26
N VAL A 105 -0.94 -10.28 11.55
CA VAL A 105 -0.31 -8.96 11.62
C VAL A 105 -0.45 -8.45 13.06
N ILE A 106 0.61 -8.58 13.86
CA ILE A 106 0.59 -8.32 15.32
C ILE A 106 0.36 -6.83 15.63
N ARG A 107 0.44 -5.95 14.61
CA ARG A 107 0.36 -4.49 14.76
C ARG A 107 -0.84 -3.91 13.99
N ASP A 108 -1.53 -2.96 14.61
CA ASP A 108 -2.50 -2.10 13.93
C ASP A 108 -1.75 -1.16 12.97
N LEU A 109 -1.48 -1.62 11.75
CA LEU A 109 -0.84 -0.82 10.72
C LEU A 109 -1.88 0.07 10.02
N LYS A 110 -1.54 1.33 9.79
CA LYS A 110 -2.31 2.22 8.91
C LYS A 110 -1.77 2.10 7.50
N LEU A 111 -2.61 1.58 6.62
CA LEU A 111 -2.28 1.44 5.21
C LEU A 111 -2.82 2.63 4.41
N PHE A 112 -2.00 3.14 3.51
CA PHE A 112 -2.43 4.11 2.50
C PHE A 112 -2.05 3.61 1.11
N PHE A 113 -2.92 3.87 0.14
CA PHE A 113 -2.61 3.67 -1.27
C PHE A 113 -2.40 5.02 -1.93
N THR A 114 -1.26 5.20 -2.56
CA THR A 114 -0.95 6.39 -3.35
C THR A 114 -0.90 6.04 -4.83
N ILE A 115 -1.68 6.77 -5.63
CA ILE A 115 -1.88 6.53 -7.06
C ILE A 115 -1.86 7.87 -7.80
N GLY A 116 -0.82 8.12 -8.60
CA GLY A 116 -0.59 9.44 -9.17
C GLY A 116 -0.42 10.48 -8.06
N SER A 117 -1.30 11.48 -8.01
CA SER A 117 -1.33 12.51 -6.95
C SER A 117 -2.34 12.23 -5.84
N MET A 118 -3.05 11.10 -5.90
CA MET A 118 -4.12 10.77 -4.97
C MET A 118 -3.62 9.83 -3.88
N ARG A 119 -3.85 10.18 -2.61
CA ARG A 119 -3.62 9.33 -1.44
C ARG A 119 -4.97 8.86 -0.90
N LEU A 120 -5.13 7.55 -0.74
CA LEU A 120 -6.33 6.88 -0.24
C LEU A 120 -6.02 6.19 1.08
N GLY A 121 -6.92 6.29 2.05
CA GLY A 121 -6.76 5.71 3.39
C GLY A 121 -7.04 6.71 4.51
N PRO A 122 -6.77 6.36 5.77
CA PRO A 122 -6.14 5.11 6.20
C PRO A 122 -7.08 3.89 6.11
N PHE A 123 -6.53 2.74 5.77
CA PHE A 123 -7.19 1.43 5.88
C PHE A 123 -6.57 0.64 7.02
N ARG A 124 -7.40 -0.07 7.79
CA ARG A 124 -6.89 -0.87 8.91
C ARG A 124 -6.65 -2.31 8.50
N THR A 125 -5.55 -2.87 8.96
CA THR A 125 -5.31 -4.31 8.89
C THR A 125 -5.99 -4.98 10.08
N THR A 126 -6.98 -5.84 9.81
CA THR A 126 -7.50 -6.73 10.86
C THR A 126 -6.66 -8.00 10.90
N PRO A 127 -6.02 -8.37 12.02
CA PRO A 127 -5.12 -9.53 12.11
C PRO A 127 -5.80 -10.87 11.76
N GLU A 128 -7.12 -10.95 11.90
CA GLU A 128 -7.92 -12.14 11.62
C GLU A 128 -8.21 -12.37 10.11
N ARG A 129 -7.85 -11.41 9.24
CA ARG A 129 -8.19 -11.47 7.81
C ARG A 129 -6.94 -11.56 6.95
N SER A 130 -6.94 -12.50 6.01
CA SER A 130 -5.91 -12.62 4.97
C SER A 130 -5.94 -11.51 3.91
N THR A 131 -6.87 -10.55 4.02
CA THR A 131 -6.97 -9.40 3.12
C THR A 131 -7.33 -8.13 3.86
N SER A 132 -6.81 -6.98 3.40
CA SER A 132 -7.21 -5.66 3.89
C SER A 132 -8.66 -5.33 3.52
N GLU A 133 -9.14 -4.22 4.08
CA GLU A 133 -10.33 -3.56 3.59
C GLU A 133 -10.21 -3.22 2.09
N LEU A 134 -11.34 -3.26 1.39
CA LEU A 134 -11.40 -2.92 -0.04
C LEU A 134 -11.34 -1.40 -0.20
N CYS A 135 -10.35 -0.92 -0.94
CA CYS A 135 -10.18 0.48 -1.26
C CYS A 135 -10.80 0.77 -2.63
N GLU A 136 -11.98 1.37 -2.67
CA GLU A 136 -12.61 1.78 -3.93
C GLU A 136 -11.97 3.06 -4.47
N LEU A 137 -11.77 3.11 -5.79
CA LEU A 137 -11.23 4.30 -6.43
C LEU A 137 -12.35 5.34 -6.63
N PRO A 138 -12.15 6.61 -6.22
CA PRO A 138 -13.16 7.65 -6.40
C PRO A 138 -13.23 8.17 -7.85
N VAL A 139 -12.24 7.82 -8.68
CA VAL A 139 -12.12 8.25 -10.06
C VAL A 139 -11.70 7.09 -10.94
N ASP A 140 -12.13 7.13 -12.20
CA ASP A 140 -11.72 6.18 -13.22
C ASP A 140 -10.20 6.06 -13.31
N TRP A 141 -9.67 4.88 -12.96
CA TRP A 141 -8.24 4.59 -12.96
C TRP A 141 -7.57 4.86 -14.31
N ARG A 142 -8.31 4.81 -15.42
CA ARG A 142 -7.77 5.10 -16.75
C ARG A 142 -7.30 6.54 -16.89
N ARG A 143 -7.86 7.44 -16.09
CA ARG A 143 -7.43 8.85 -16.02
C ARG A 143 -6.13 9.02 -15.23
N LEU A 144 -5.76 8.01 -14.43
CA LEU A 144 -4.54 7.97 -13.62
C LEU A 144 -3.39 7.25 -14.34
N VAL A 145 -3.64 6.65 -15.51
CA VAL A 145 -2.59 6.05 -16.35
C VAL A 145 -1.75 7.15 -16.97
N ASP A 146 -0.44 7.05 -16.79
CA ASP A 146 0.51 7.93 -17.43
C ASP A 146 0.44 7.76 -18.96
N LYS A 147 0.27 8.87 -19.68
CA LYS A 147 0.10 8.84 -21.15
C LYS A 147 1.42 8.62 -21.89
N ALA A 148 2.56 8.94 -21.27
CA ALA A 148 3.86 8.80 -21.92
C ALA A 148 4.31 7.33 -21.93
N ASP A 149 4.12 6.62 -20.82
CA ASP A 149 4.57 5.23 -20.65
C ASP A 149 3.42 4.21 -20.62
N THR A 150 2.16 4.66 -20.70
CA THR A 150 0.96 3.80 -20.62
C THR A 150 0.92 2.94 -19.35
N SER A 151 1.51 3.44 -18.27
CA SER A 151 1.67 2.71 -17.02
C SER A 151 0.94 3.39 -15.87
N PHE A 152 0.67 2.60 -14.83
CA PHE A 152 -0.06 2.99 -13.64
C PHE A 152 0.72 2.50 -12.43
N ALA A 153 1.05 3.38 -11.49
CA ALA A 153 1.80 3.02 -10.29
C ALA A 153 0.89 3.09 -9.05
N VAL A 154 0.97 2.04 -8.23
CA VAL A 154 0.33 1.97 -6.92
C VAL A 154 1.42 1.90 -5.88
N THR A 155 1.53 2.91 -5.03
CA THR A 155 2.42 2.90 -3.87
C THR A 155 1.60 2.54 -2.64
N VAL A 156 2.08 1.58 -1.87
CA VAL A 156 1.52 1.22 -0.56
C VAL A 156 2.41 1.86 0.49
N GLU A 157 1.83 2.70 1.33
CA GLU A 157 2.49 3.35 2.45
C GLU A 157 1.94 2.80 3.77
N MET A 158 2.80 2.61 4.76
CA MET A 158 2.48 2.00 6.04
C MET A 158 3.05 2.87 7.18
N GLU A 159 2.19 3.17 8.15
CA GLU A 159 2.46 4.01 9.33
C GLU A 159 1.91 3.35 10.61
#